data_AF-A0A4Z1J2Z5-F1
#
_entry.id   AF-A0A4Z1J2Z5-F1
#
_cell.length_a   1.000
_cell.length_b   1.000
_cell.length_c   1.000
_cell.angle_alpha   90.00
_cell.angle_beta   90.00
_cell.angle_gamma   90.00
#
_symmetry.space_group_name_H-M   'P 1'
#
loop_
_entity.id
_entity.type
_entity.pdbx_description
1 polymer ?
#
loop_
_entity_poly.entity_id
_entity_poly.type
_entity_poly.pdbx_seq_one_letter_code
_entity_poly.pdbx_strand_id
1 'polypeptide(L)'
;MDYAPVANKYLEPKTSIIEAQVKGLQQNGIVSCAKHLPSHDNTADDSQYGLPVVVKNKNELEAYELVPFRQAMKAGADAIMVADISPTRLDNTFDVVIDDLLANLISDCLEMGGIRATYGTEKEAVMGLKTGPDYVMVCHTLRVRVGAIEAIIAAVKSGEISQLAIESLVHQVLRLNAKYSSPGISNAAGRYIGLQMLNKA
;
A
#
# COMPACT_ATOMS: atom_id res chain seq x y z
N MET A 1 -30.70 1.14 -8.78
CA MET A 1 -30.82 2.46 -8.13
C MET A 1 -29.79 3.37 -8.76
N ASP A 2 -30.21 4.51 -9.27
CA ASP A 2 -29.36 5.47 -9.98
C ASP A 2 -28.49 6.22 -8.95
N TYR A 3 -27.17 5.94 -8.94
CA TYR A 3 -26.23 6.27 -7.85
C TYR A 3 -25.55 7.64 -8.05
N ALA A 4 -25.70 8.24 -9.24
CA ALA A 4 -25.09 9.52 -9.59
C ALA A 4 -25.40 10.70 -8.62
N PRO A 5 -26.60 10.83 -8.00
CA PRO A 5 -26.91 12.02 -7.21
C PRO A 5 -26.25 12.09 -5.84
N VAL A 6 -25.93 10.95 -5.20
CA VAL A 6 -25.50 10.92 -3.79
C VAL A 6 -23.99 11.08 -3.65
N ALA A 7 -23.20 10.49 -4.54
CA ALA A 7 -21.74 10.65 -4.54
C ALA A 7 -21.31 12.10 -4.80
N ASN A 8 -22.06 12.83 -5.64
CA ASN A 8 -21.69 14.18 -6.07
C ASN A 8 -21.94 15.26 -5.00
N LYS A 9 -22.90 15.04 -4.07
CA LYS A 9 -23.29 16.04 -3.06
C LYS A 9 -22.20 16.36 -2.03
N TYR A 10 -21.23 15.46 -1.85
CA TYR A 10 -20.19 15.58 -0.83
C TYR A 10 -18.75 15.51 -1.38
N LEU A 11 -18.58 15.47 -2.70
CA LEU A 11 -17.26 15.35 -3.31
C LEU A 11 -16.35 16.55 -2.94
N GLU A 12 -16.85 17.78 -3.09
CA GLU A 12 -16.14 19.02 -2.76
C GLU A 12 -15.82 19.19 -1.25
N PRO A 13 -16.76 18.96 -0.31
CA PRO A 13 -16.42 18.91 1.11
C PRO A 13 -15.37 17.84 1.44
N LYS A 14 -15.44 16.65 0.82
CA LYS A 14 -14.49 15.56 1.06
C LYS A 14 -13.08 15.93 0.57
N THR A 15 -12.94 16.55 -0.60
CA THR A 15 -11.62 16.90 -1.16
C THR A 15 -10.89 17.94 -0.31
N SER A 16 -11.59 18.95 0.21
CA SER A 16 -10.99 19.96 1.09
C SER A 16 -10.50 19.39 2.43
N ILE A 17 -11.25 18.44 3.02
CA ILE A 17 -10.86 17.77 4.27
C ILE A 17 -9.65 16.86 4.05
N ILE A 18 -9.58 16.15 2.91
CA ILE A 18 -8.44 15.29 2.57
C ILE A 18 -7.15 16.10 2.52
N GLU A 19 -7.15 17.24 1.82
CA GLU A 19 -5.98 18.10 1.74
C GLU A 19 -5.58 18.63 3.12
N ALA A 20 -6.54 19.12 3.90
CA ALA A 20 -6.28 19.61 5.25
C ALA A 20 -5.68 18.54 6.17
N GLN A 21 -6.16 17.29 6.10
CA GLN A 21 -5.61 16.17 6.87
C GLN A 21 -4.19 15.80 6.43
N VAL A 22 -3.96 15.69 5.11
CA VAL A 22 -2.63 15.40 4.56
C VAL A 22 -1.64 16.47 5.01
N LYS A 23 -1.94 17.75 4.79
CA LYS A 23 -1.07 18.86 5.19
C LYS A 23 -0.87 18.94 6.70
N GLY A 24 -1.94 18.75 7.48
CA GLY A 24 -1.88 18.78 8.94
C GLY A 24 -0.95 17.72 9.53
N LEU A 25 -1.01 16.49 9.02
CA LEU A 25 -0.09 15.42 9.43
C LEU A 25 1.35 15.77 9.06
N GLN A 26 1.60 16.17 7.81
CA GLN A 26 2.94 16.47 7.31
C GLN A 26 3.60 17.64 8.03
N GLN A 27 2.84 18.70 8.33
CA GLN A 27 3.33 19.87 9.07
C GLN A 27 3.79 19.52 10.49
N ASN A 28 3.30 18.42 11.06
CA ASN A 28 3.69 17.90 12.37
C ASN A 28 4.74 16.78 12.27
N GLY A 29 5.33 16.56 11.09
CA GLY A 29 6.33 15.52 10.88
C GLY A 29 5.76 14.10 10.92
N ILE A 30 4.46 13.94 10.67
CA ILE A 30 3.77 12.65 10.63
C ILE A 30 3.54 12.25 9.17
N VAL A 31 3.90 11.00 8.84
CA VAL A 31 3.64 10.41 7.52
C VAL A 31 2.14 10.33 7.26
N SER A 32 1.69 10.90 6.15
CA SER A 32 0.30 10.86 5.72
C SER A 32 0.02 9.63 4.87
N CYS A 33 -1.07 8.91 5.16
CA CYS A 33 -1.46 7.71 4.41
C CYS A 33 -2.95 7.75 4.08
N ALA A 34 -3.29 7.81 2.79
CA ALA A 34 -4.68 7.70 2.34
C ALA A 34 -5.06 6.23 2.19
N LYS A 35 -6.24 5.84 2.66
CA LYS A 35 -6.64 4.43 2.72
C LYS A 35 -8.17 4.24 2.64
N HIS A 36 -8.67 3.09 2.19
CA HIS A 36 -7.95 1.97 1.55
C HIS A 36 -8.29 1.98 0.06
N LEU A 37 -7.30 2.06 -0.83
CA LEU A 37 -7.52 2.06 -2.28
C LEU A 37 -8.00 0.67 -2.77
N PRO A 38 -8.96 0.58 -3.71
CA PRO A 38 -9.69 1.67 -4.37
C PRO A 38 -10.78 2.33 -3.52
N SER A 39 -11.29 1.67 -2.49
CA SER A 39 -12.23 2.13 -1.45
C SER A 39 -13.05 0.93 -0.95
N HIS A 40 -13.40 0.90 0.35
CA HIS A 40 -14.35 -0.06 0.93
C HIS A 40 -15.76 0.53 1.12
N ASP A 41 -15.99 1.79 0.75
CA ASP A 41 -17.23 2.52 1.07
C ASP A 41 -18.49 1.90 0.44
N ASN A 42 -18.34 0.95 -0.49
CA ASN A 42 -19.45 0.29 -1.19
C ASN A 42 -19.34 -1.25 -1.24
N THR A 43 -18.85 -1.88 -0.17
CA THR A 43 -18.93 -3.33 0.00
C THR A 43 -19.82 -3.66 1.19
N ALA A 44 -20.85 -4.49 0.97
CA ALA A 44 -21.70 -4.99 2.05
C ALA A 44 -20.94 -5.94 2.99
N ASP A 45 -19.79 -6.45 2.53
CA ASP A 45 -18.92 -7.38 3.22
C ASP A 45 -17.78 -6.63 3.93
N ASP A 46 -17.58 -6.96 5.20
CA ASP A 46 -16.45 -6.51 6.00
C ASP A 46 -15.21 -7.36 5.69
N SER A 47 -14.13 -6.70 5.29
CA SER A 47 -12.85 -7.30 4.90
C SER A 47 -12.17 -8.09 6.02
N GLN A 48 -12.60 -7.91 7.27
CA GLN A 48 -12.17 -8.73 8.40
C GLN A 48 -12.72 -10.17 8.32
N TYR A 49 -13.87 -10.39 7.68
CA TYR A 49 -14.58 -11.66 7.68
C TYR A 49 -14.60 -12.37 6.31
N GLY A 50 -14.30 -11.67 5.21
CA GLY A 50 -14.24 -12.25 3.87
C GLY A 50 -13.51 -11.35 2.88
N LEU A 51 -13.31 -11.79 1.63
CA LEU A 51 -12.75 -10.96 0.56
C LEU A 51 -13.87 -10.08 -0.03
N PRO A 52 -13.92 -8.77 0.27
CA PRO A 52 -15.01 -7.93 -0.22
C PRO A 52 -14.86 -7.72 -1.72
N VAL A 53 -15.92 -7.95 -2.50
CA VAL A 53 -15.88 -7.77 -3.96
C VAL A 53 -16.38 -6.38 -4.33
N VAL A 54 -15.47 -5.52 -4.79
CA VAL A 54 -15.86 -4.26 -5.43
C VAL A 54 -16.30 -4.57 -6.86
N VAL A 55 -17.60 -4.69 -7.08
CA VAL A 55 -18.19 -4.87 -8.43
C VAL A 55 -18.41 -3.49 -9.05
N LYS A 56 -17.33 -2.82 -9.47
CA LYS A 56 -17.37 -1.57 -10.22
C LYS A 56 -16.48 -1.67 -11.45
N ASN A 57 -16.93 -1.14 -12.58
CA ASN A 57 -16.08 -1.06 -13.76
C ASN A 57 -15.09 0.11 -13.63
N LYS A 58 -14.07 0.13 -14.50
CA LYS A 58 -13.01 1.15 -14.49
C LYS A 58 -13.56 2.59 -14.49
N ASN A 59 -14.56 2.89 -15.31
CA ASN A 59 -15.12 4.24 -15.41
C ASN A 59 -15.83 4.65 -14.11
N GLU A 60 -16.50 3.73 -13.43
CA GLU A 60 -17.13 3.98 -12.14
C GLU A 60 -16.10 4.20 -11.02
N LEU A 61 -14.99 3.45 -11.05
CA LEU A 61 -13.89 3.66 -10.13
C LEU A 61 -13.27 5.05 -10.35
N GLU A 62 -12.98 5.41 -11.60
CA GLU A 62 -12.43 6.73 -11.96
C GLU A 62 -13.35 7.90 -11.57
N ALA A 63 -14.65 7.77 -11.80
CA ALA A 63 -15.61 8.83 -11.54
C ALA A 63 -15.90 9.06 -10.05
N TYR A 64 -15.70 8.05 -9.20
CA TYR A 64 -16.13 8.10 -7.80
C TYR A 64 -15.04 7.69 -6.82
N GLU A 65 -14.64 6.42 -6.83
CA GLU A 65 -13.78 5.85 -5.78
C GLU A 65 -12.36 6.39 -5.82
N LEU A 66 -11.83 6.68 -7.02
CA LEU A 66 -10.47 7.19 -7.19
C LEU A 66 -10.34 8.71 -6.97
N VAL A 67 -11.44 9.46 -6.99
CA VAL A 67 -11.44 10.92 -6.78
C VAL A 67 -10.75 11.33 -5.46
N PRO A 68 -11.12 10.78 -4.29
CA PRO A 68 -10.46 11.15 -3.03
C PRO A 68 -8.96 10.80 -3.02
N PHE A 69 -8.56 9.69 -3.63
CA PHE A 69 -7.14 9.32 -3.73
C PHE A 69 -6.37 10.26 -4.65
N ARG A 70 -6.96 10.66 -5.80
CA ARG A 70 -6.38 11.69 -6.66
C ARG A 70 -6.20 13.01 -5.92
N GLN A 71 -7.13 13.39 -5.05
CA GLN A 71 -6.96 14.57 -4.22
C GLN A 71 -5.85 14.41 -3.17
N ALA A 72 -5.79 13.26 -2.50
CA ALA A 72 -4.71 12.98 -1.54
C ALA A 72 -3.33 13.05 -2.23
N MET A 73 -3.21 12.49 -3.43
CA MET A 73 -2.00 12.57 -4.26
C MET A 73 -1.66 14.01 -4.63
N LYS A 74 -2.63 14.81 -5.09
CA LYS A 74 -2.43 16.25 -5.36
C LYS A 74 -1.99 17.02 -4.12
N ALA A 75 -2.53 16.67 -2.95
CA ALA A 75 -2.12 17.24 -1.67
C ALA A 75 -0.70 16.77 -1.24
N GLY A 76 -0.12 15.79 -1.93
CA GLY A 76 1.22 15.27 -1.68
C GLY A 76 1.28 14.22 -0.59
N ALA A 77 0.22 13.39 -0.45
CA ALA A 77 0.21 12.26 0.49
C ALA A 77 1.47 11.39 0.34
N ASP A 78 2.03 10.93 1.46
CA ASP A 78 3.29 10.19 1.47
C ASP A 78 3.14 8.73 1.06
N ALA A 79 1.97 8.17 1.40
CA ALA A 79 1.63 6.80 1.13
C ALA A 79 0.15 6.62 0.78
N ILE A 80 -0.13 5.55 0.05
CA ILE A 80 -1.48 5.04 -0.21
C ILE A 80 -1.52 3.59 0.27
N MET A 81 -2.50 3.27 1.11
CA MET A 81 -2.74 1.90 1.53
C MET A 81 -3.74 1.23 0.59
N VAL A 82 -3.44 0.01 0.16
CA VAL A 82 -4.25 -0.78 -0.76
C VAL A 82 -4.94 -1.92 0.00
N ALA A 83 -6.26 -2.01 -0.13
CA ALA A 83 -7.11 -2.93 0.62
C ALA A 83 -6.85 -4.41 0.32
N ASP A 84 -6.52 -4.73 -0.93
CA ASP A 84 -6.33 -6.09 -1.41
C ASP A 84 -5.27 -6.06 -2.51
N ILE A 85 -4.23 -6.87 -2.32
CA ILE A 85 -3.07 -6.96 -3.22
C ILE A 85 -3.07 -8.26 -4.04
N SER A 86 -4.17 -9.03 -3.99
CA SER A 86 -4.25 -10.29 -4.75
C SER A 86 -4.05 -10.03 -6.25
N PRO A 87 -3.15 -10.77 -6.93
CA PRO A 87 -2.84 -10.57 -8.35
C PRO A 87 -4.07 -10.52 -9.27
N THR A 88 -5.13 -11.25 -8.95
CA THR A 88 -6.36 -11.30 -9.75
C THR A 88 -7.17 -9.99 -9.72
N ARG A 89 -6.89 -9.11 -8.75
CA ARG A 89 -7.58 -7.83 -8.56
C ARG A 89 -6.74 -6.62 -8.95
N LEU A 90 -5.42 -6.80 -9.04
CA LEU A 90 -4.49 -5.74 -9.42
C LEU A 90 -4.65 -5.31 -10.88
N ASP A 91 -4.94 -6.25 -11.78
CA ASP A 91 -4.91 -6.07 -13.24
C ASP A 91 -5.85 -4.98 -13.82
N ASN A 92 -6.75 -4.38 -13.04
CA ASN A 92 -7.65 -3.33 -13.56
C ASN A 92 -7.74 -2.06 -12.71
N THR A 93 -7.30 -2.08 -11.45
CA THR A 93 -7.40 -0.93 -10.54
C THR A 93 -6.07 -0.20 -10.37
N PHE A 94 -4.95 -0.90 -10.48
CA PHE A 94 -3.64 -0.35 -10.17
C PHE A 94 -3.08 0.50 -11.32
N ASP A 95 -3.25 0.07 -12.57
CA ASP A 95 -2.81 0.83 -13.75
C ASP A 95 -3.43 2.24 -13.83
N VAL A 96 -4.61 2.44 -13.25
CA VAL A 96 -5.33 3.72 -13.28
C VAL A 96 -4.78 4.75 -12.29
N VAL A 97 -4.06 4.27 -11.27
CA VAL A 97 -3.58 5.06 -10.14
C VAL A 97 -2.05 5.15 -10.14
N ILE A 98 -1.34 4.10 -10.55
CA ILE A 98 0.13 3.96 -10.43
C ILE A 98 0.91 4.87 -11.36
N ASP A 99 0.44 5.12 -12.59
CA ASP A 99 1.27 5.79 -13.60
C ASP A 99 1.75 7.21 -13.19
N ASP A 100 1.07 7.87 -12.25
CA ASP A 100 1.41 9.20 -11.73
C ASP A 100 1.78 9.23 -10.22
N LEU A 101 1.88 8.08 -9.55
CA LEU A 101 2.08 7.99 -8.10
C LEU A 101 3.55 8.23 -7.70
N LEU A 102 3.82 9.38 -7.07
CA LEU A 102 5.05 9.61 -6.31
C LEU A 102 4.96 9.13 -4.84
N ALA A 103 3.80 8.60 -4.43
CA ALA A 103 3.57 8.12 -3.06
C ALA A 103 3.94 6.65 -2.91
N ASN A 104 4.31 6.25 -1.70
CA ASN A 104 4.61 4.86 -1.38
C ASN A 104 3.32 4.03 -1.35
N LEU A 105 3.38 2.79 -1.83
CA LEU A 105 2.27 1.85 -1.76
C LEU A 105 2.43 0.90 -0.57
N ILE A 106 1.39 0.79 0.25
CA ILE A 106 1.39 -0.03 1.47
C ILE A 106 0.23 -1.02 1.40
N SER A 107 0.48 -2.31 1.62
CA SER A 107 -0.63 -3.26 1.74
C SER A 107 -1.45 -2.99 3.00
N ASP A 108 -2.75 -3.32 2.98
CA ASP A 108 -3.48 -3.57 4.22
C ASP A 108 -2.94 -4.83 4.93
N CYS A 109 -3.47 -5.14 6.11
CA CYS A 109 -2.99 -6.23 6.95
C CYS A 109 -3.17 -7.60 6.26
N LEU A 110 -2.07 -8.29 6.00
CA LEU A 110 -2.07 -9.62 5.38
C LEU A 110 -2.56 -10.74 6.32
N GLU A 111 -2.87 -10.42 7.58
CA GLU A 111 -3.52 -11.34 8.53
C GLU A 111 -5.06 -11.24 8.51
N MET A 112 -5.63 -10.35 7.67
CA MET A 112 -7.08 -10.26 7.48
C MET A 112 -7.66 -11.59 6.97
N GLY A 113 -8.88 -11.92 7.41
CA GLY A 113 -9.49 -13.22 7.21
C GLY A 113 -9.53 -13.68 5.75
N GLY A 114 -9.86 -12.76 4.83
CA GLY A 114 -9.86 -13.04 3.39
C GLY A 114 -8.50 -13.49 2.85
N ILE A 115 -7.46 -12.68 3.08
CA ILE A 115 -6.10 -12.98 2.60
C ILE A 115 -5.54 -14.24 3.25
N ARG A 116 -5.65 -14.32 4.58
CA ARG A 116 -5.12 -15.44 5.36
C ARG A 116 -5.76 -16.77 4.97
N ALA A 117 -7.07 -16.79 4.73
CA ALA A 117 -7.79 -18.01 4.37
C ALA A 117 -7.52 -18.46 2.93
N THR A 118 -7.28 -17.53 2.00
CA THR A 118 -7.10 -17.85 0.57
C THR A 118 -5.66 -18.20 0.21
N TYR A 119 -4.69 -17.38 0.62
CA TYR A 119 -3.30 -17.51 0.18
C TYR A 119 -2.34 -17.89 1.30
N GLY A 120 -2.69 -17.53 2.54
CA GLY A 120 -1.80 -17.59 3.68
C GLY A 120 -0.87 -16.37 3.70
N THR A 121 -0.73 -15.76 4.88
CA THR A 121 -0.05 -14.47 5.06
C THR A 121 1.40 -14.45 4.58
N GLU A 122 2.17 -15.52 4.82
CA GLU A 122 3.60 -15.58 4.46
C GLU A 122 3.80 -15.65 2.94
N LYS A 123 2.97 -16.43 2.26
CA LYS A 123 2.96 -16.52 0.80
C LYS A 123 2.47 -15.21 0.18
N GLU A 124 1.45 -14.60 0.76
CA GLU A 124 0.95 -13.31 0.30
C GLU A 124 2.03 -12.22 0.45
N ALA A 125 2.84 -12.23 1.50
CA ALA A 125 3.93 -11.26 1.65
C ALA A 125 4.93 -11.32 0.49
N VAL A 126 5.25 -12.53 0.00
CA VAL A 126 6.11 -12.71 -1.18
C VAL A 126 5.40 -12.24 -2.46
N MET A 127 4.14 -12.63 -2.64
CA MET A 127 3.36 -12.23 -3.83
C MET A 127 3.15 -10.72 -3.89
N GLY A 128 2.79 -10.09 -2.77
CA GLY A 128 2.60 -8.64 -2.67
C GLY A 128 3.82 -7.84 -3.10
N LEU A 129 5.01 -8.19 -2.60
CA LEU A 129 6.22 -7.46 -3.00
C LEU A 129 6.58 -7.62 -4.50
N LYS A 130 6.06 -8.66 -5.16
CA LYS A 130 6.24 -8.85 -6.60
C LYS A 130 5.27 -8.02 -7.43
N THR A 131 4.13 -7.65 -6.85
CA THR A 131 2.98 -7.15 -7.61
C THR A 131 2.73 -5.65 -7.47
N GLY A 132 3.41 -4.94 -6.57
CA GLY A 132 3.30 -3.48 -6.55
C GLY A 132 3.66 -2.75 -5.25
N PRO A 133 3.19 -3.17 -4.06
CA PRO A 133 3.44 -2.40 -2.84
C PRO A 133 4.93 -2.32 -2.44
N ASP A 134 5.32 -1.14 -1.97
CA ASP A 134 6.61 -0.89 -1.33
C ASP A 134 6.69 -1.54 0.07
N TYR A 135 5.54 -1.69 0.73
CA TYR A 135 5.42 -2.26 2.08
C TYR A 135 4.35 -3.35 2.12
N VAL A 136 4.67 -4.46 2.80
CA VAL A 136 3.69 -5.48 3.19
C VAL A 136 3.49 -5.47 4.71
N MET A 137 2.22 -5.49 5.14
CA MET A 137 1.88 -5.28 6.55
C MET A 137 1.39 -6.57 7.24
N VAL A 138 2.07 -6.96 8.32
CA VAL A 138 1.71 -8.13 9.16
C VAL A 138 1.58 -7.67 10.63
N CYS A 139 0.35 -7.41 11.06
CA CYS A 139 0.10 -6.60 12.27
C CYS A 139 0.14 -7.37 13.60
N HIS A 140 -0.37 -8.59 13.66
CA HIS A 140 -0.83 -9.20 14.91
C HIS A 140 0.12 -10.27 15.43
N THR A 141 0.57 -11.19 14.58
CA THR A 141 1.22 -12.42 15.05
C THR A 141 2.72 -12.42 14.78
N LEU A 142 3.55 -12.37 15.84
CA LEU A 142 5.02 -12.37 15.71
C LEU A 142 5.53 -13.57 14.89
N ARG A 143 5.01 -14.77 15.14
CA ARG A 143 5.39 -15.98 14.38
C ARG A 143 5.16 -15.79 12.88
N VAL A 144 4.02 -15.21 12.49
CA VAL A 144 3.68 -14.98 11.09
C VAL A 144 4.53 -13.88 10.49
N ARG A 145 4.89 -12.84 11.26
CA ARG A 145 5.86 -11.82 10.81
C ARG A 145 7.22 -12.45 10.50
N VAL A 146 7.71 -13.30 11.40
CA VAL A 146 8.99 -14.00 11.20
C VAL A 146 8.91 -14.92 9.98
N GLY A 147 7.86 -15.72 9.85
CA GLY A 147 7.66 -16.59 8.69
C GLY A 147 7.56 -15.82 7.37
N ALA A 148 6.91 -14.65 7.35
CA ALA A 148 6.86 -13.79 6.17
C ALA A 148 8.25 -13.26 5.78
N ILE A 149 9.07 -12.84 6.76
CA ILE A 149 10.45 -12.42 6.52
C ILE A 149 11.29 -13.57 5.96
N GLU A 150 11.19 -14.76 6.56
CA GLU A 150 11.90 -15.96 6.11
C GLU A 150 11.49 -16.37 4.69
N ALA A 151 10.19 -16.31 4.38
CA ALA A 151 9.67 -16.58 3.04
C ALA A 151 10.20 -15.59 1.99
N ILE A 152 10.25 -14.29 2.32
CA ILE A 152 10.83 -13.27 1.44
C ILE A 152 12.33 -13.53 1.22
N ILE A 153 13.09 -13.83 2.27
CA ILE A 153 14.52 -14.18 2.15
C ILE A 153 14.70 -15.39 1.24
N ALA A 154 13.90 -16.44 1.42
CA ALA A 154 13.95 -17.63 0.57
C ALA A 154 13.61 -17.30 -0.90
N ALA A 155 12.60 -16.47 -1.15
CA ALA A 155 12.21 -16.02 -2.49
C ALA A 155 13.31 -15.19 -3.18
N VAL A 156 14.06 -14.38 -2.43
CA VAL A 156 15.21 -13.66 -2.97
C VAL A 156 16.35 -14.62 -3.31
N LYS A 157 16.68 -15.54 -2.39
CA LYS A 157 17.75 -16.53 -2.59
C LYS A 157 17.47 -17.49 -3.75
N SER A 158 16.20 -17.84 -3.97
CA SER A 158 15.79 -18.70 -5.09
C SER A 158 15.74 -17.96 -6.43
N GLY A 159 15.78 -16.62 -6.42
CA GLY A 159 15.60 -15.78 -7.61
C GLY A 159 14.14 -15.54 -7.99
N GLU A 160 13.16 -15.99 -7.20
CA GLU A 160 11.74 -15.66 -7.40
C GLU A 160 11.49 -14.14 -7.28
N ILE A 161 12.19 -13.48 -6.36
CA ILE A 161 12.28 -12.02 -6.30
C ILE A 161 13.74 -11.65 -6.59
N SER A 162 13.97 -10.76 -7.55
CA SER A 162 15.33 -10.30 -7.83
C SER A 162 15.85 -9.43 -6.67
N GLN A 163 17.15 -9.54 -6.39
CA GLN A 163 17.82 -8.67 -5.42
C GLN A 163 17.62 -7.17 -5.74
N LEU A 164 17.66 -6.82 -7.03
CA LEU A 164 17.43 -5.45 -7.51
C LEU A 164 16.00 -4.96 -7.21
N ALA A 165 14.99 -5.84 -7.29
CA ALA A 165 13.62 -5.48 -6.95
C ALA A 165 13.51 -5.11 -5.46
N ILE A 166 14.07 -5.93 -4.56
CA ILE A 166 14.10 -5.61 -3.12
C ILE A 166 14.89 -4.32 -2.84
N GLU A 167 16.03 -4.12 -3.48
CA GLU A 167 16.82 -2.90 -3.33
C GLU A 167 16.02 -1.66 -3.73
N SER A 168 15.27 -1.72 -4.83
CA SER A 168 14.38 -0.63 -5.26
C SER A 168 13.32 -0.30 -4.20
N LEU A 169 12.67 -1.32 -3.63
CA LEU A 169 11.67 -1.13 -2.57
C LEU A 169 12.29 -0.49 -1.32
N VAL A 170 13.46 -0.99 -0.90
CA VAL A 170 14.21 -0.42 0.23
C VAL A 170 14.58 1.04 -0.01
N HIS A 171 14.94 1.42 -1.25
CA HIS A 171 15.22 2.82 -1.58
C HIS A 171 13.99 3.73 -1.42
N GLN A 172 12.78 3.27 -1.74
CA GLN A 172 11.55 4.03 -1.51
C GLN A 172 11.29 4.22 0.00
N VAL A 173 11.47 3.16 0.78
CA VAL A 173 11.38 3.24 2.26
C VAL A 173 12.37 4.24 2.83
N LEU A 174 13.62 4.19 2.38
CA LEU A 174 14.66 5.10 2.86
C LEU A 174 14.40 6.55 2.44
N ARG A 175 13.86 6.79 1.24
CA ARG A 175 13.46 8.13 0.79
C ARG A 175 12.38 8.71 1.69
N LEU A 176 11.36 7.92 2.04
CA LEU A 176 10.31 8.35 2.96
C LEU A 176 10.88 8.63 4.36
N ASN A 177 11.69 7.72 4.89
CA ASN A 177 12.33 7.90 6.19
C ASN A 177 13.20 9.16 6.23
N ALA A 178 13.96 9.46 5.17
CA ALA A 178 14.79 10.65 5.08
C ALA A 178 13.98 11.95 5.11
N LYS A 179 12.76 11.96 4.56
CA LYS A 179 11.85 13.12 4.60
C LYS A 179 11.43 13.50 6.03
N TYR A 180 11.30 12.52 6.92
CA TYR A 180 10.78 12.71 8.29
C TYR A 180 11.82 12.49 9.41
N SER A 181 13.02 12.05 9.06
CA SER A 181 14.11 11.87 10.00
C SER A 181 14.70 13.21 10.43
N SER A 182 14.84 13.43 11.74
CA SER A 182 15.69 14.50 12.26
C SER A 182 17.16 14.25 11.84
N PRO A 183 18.03 15.27 11.74
CA PRO A 183 19.41 15.14 11.28
C PRO A 183 20.28 14.08 11.98
N GLY A 184 19.85 13.57 13.14
CA GLY A 184 20.54 12.50 13.89
C GLY A 184 20.25 11.06 13.44
N ILE A 185 19.19 10.81 12.66
CA ILE A 185 18.82 9.45 12.19
C ILE A 185 19.40 9.15 10.79
N SER A 186 19.80 10.18 10.03
CA SER A 186 20.34 10.05 8.67
C SER A 186 21.61 9.18 8.57
N ASN A 187 22.37 9.05 9.65
CA ASN A 187 23.56 8.20 9.72
C ASN A 187 23.26 6.69 9.65
N ALA A 188 22.01 6.25 9.82
CA ALA A 188 21.63 4.85 9.62
C ALA A 188 21.43 4.50 8.13
N ALA A 189 21.02 5.46 7.29
CA ALA A 189 20.84 5.24 5.85
C ALA A 189 22.17 4.87 5.15
N GLY A 190 23.30 5.39 5.64
CA GLY A 190 24.64 5.03 5.19
C GLY A 190 25.09 3.61 5.58
N ARG A 191 24.44 2.96 6.56
CA ARG A 191 24.75 1.57 6.97
C ARG A 191 24.01 0.51 6.17
N TYR A 192 22.94 0.87 5.45
CA TYR A 192 22.15 -0.05 4.63
C TYR A 192 22.73 -0.31 3.23
N ILE A 193 23.87 0.30 2.90
CA ILE A 193 24.70 -0.07 1.74
C ILE A 193 25.33 -1.44 2.05
N GLY A 194 24.54 -2.51 1.96
CA GLY A 194 24.94 -3.85 2.39
C GLY A 194 23.96 -4.97 2.02
N LEU A 195 22.97 -4.71 1.16
CA LEU A 195 22.06 -5.74 0.63
C LEU A 195 22.78 -6.81 -0.23
N GLN A 196 24.04 -6.58 -0.60
CA GLN A 196 24.95 -7.57 -1.21
C GLN A 196 25.23 -8.82 -0.34
N MET A 197 24.74 -8.88 0.90
CA MET A 197 24.96 -9.99 1.82
C MET A 197 23.92 -11.13 1.71
N LEU A 198 22.74 -10.90 1.11
CA LEU A 198 21.71 -11.96 1.04
C LEU A 198 22.12 -13.12 0.11
N ASN A 199 22.94 -12.85 -0.89
CA ASN A 199 23.45 -13.85 -1.85
C ASN A 199 24.82 -14.44 -1.47
N LYS A 200 25.38 -14.11 -0.29
CA LYS A 200 26.72 -14.58 0.13
C LYS A 200 26.72 -15.68 1.20
N ALA A 201 25.59 -16.36 1.43
CA ALA A 201 25.48 -17.45 2.40
C ALA A 201 24.80 -18.69 1.80
#